data_AF-A0AAA9TS62-F1
#
_entry.id   AF-A0AAA9TS62-F1
#
_cell.length_a   1.000
_cell.length_b   1.000
_cell.length_c   1.000
_cell.angle_alpha   90.00
_cell.angle_beta   90.00
_cell.angle_gamma   90.00
#
_symmetry.space_group_name_H-M   'P 1'
#
loop_
_entity.id
_entity.type
_entity.pdbx_description
1 polymer ?
#
loop_
_entity_poly.entity_id
_entity_poly.type
_entity_poly.pdbx_seq_one_letter_code
_entity_poly.pdbx_strand_id
1 'polypeptide(L)'
;MGIPDHLICLLRNLYAGQEATVRTGHGTTDWFQIGKGVRQGCILSPCLFNFCAEYIMRNAGLEETQAGIKIAGRNINHLRYADDTTLMAESEEELKSLLMKVKEESEKVGLKLNIQKTKIMASGPITSWEMDGETVETVSDFIF
;
A
#
# COMPACT_ATOMS: atom_id res chain seq x y z
N MET A 1 16.72 14.39 -2.98
CA MET A 1 16.83 13.39 -4.06
C MET A 1 17.46 14.07 -5.26
N GLY A 2 18.65 13.65 -5.68
CA GLY A 2 19.40 14.30 -6.79
C GLY A 2 18.82 14.02 -8.18
N ILE A 3 17.49 14.09 -8.34
CA ILE A 3 16.81 13.88 -9.61
C ILE A 3 16.81 15.22 -10.38
N PRO A 4 17.27 15.25 -11.64
CA PRO A 4 17.23 16.47 -12.44
C PRO A 4 15.82 17.06 -12.60
N ASP A 5 15.69 18.38 -12.48
CA ASP A 5 14.41 19.09 -12.53
C ASP A 5 13.61 18.85 -13.82
N HIS A 6 14.30 18.71 -14.95
CA HIS A 6 13.64 18.47 -16.23
C HIS A 6 12.90 17.12 -16.27
N LEU A 7 13.39 16.10 -15.55
CA LEU A 7 12.71 14.80 -15.44
C LEU A 7 11.48 14.90 -14.54
N ILE A 8 11.57 15.67 -13.44
CA ILE A 8 10.42 15.95 -12.57
C ILE A 8 9.33 16.68 -13.36
N CYS A 9 9.72 17.67 -14.17
CA CYS A 9 8.82 18.41 -15.05
C CYS A 9 8.15 17.47 -16.07
N LEU A 10 8.92 16.59 -16.72
CA LEU A 10 8.39 15.61 -17.67
C LEU A 10 7.35 14.69 -17.01
N LEU A 11 7.66 14.15 -15.84
CA LEU A 11 6.72 13.30 -15.08
C LEU A 11 5.46 14.07 -14.67
N ARG A 12 5.61 15.31 -14.19
CA ARG A 12 4.47 16.15 -13.84
C ARG A 12 3.57 16.41 -15.05
N ASN A 13 4.15 16.74 -16.20
CA ASN A 13 3.41 16.99 -17.43
C ASN A 13 2.73 15.72 -17.96
N LEU A 14 3.33 14.54 -17.74
CA LEU A 14 2.69 13.27 -18.06
C LEU A 14 1.40 13.04 -17.25
N TYR A 15 1.34 13.53 -16.00
CA TYR A 15 0.20 13.33 -15.10
C TYR A 15 -0.77 14.51 -14.97
N ALA A 16 -0.40 15.70 -15.42
CA ALA A 16 -1.26 16.87 -15.38
C ALA A 16 -2.41 16.77 -16.41
N GLY A 17 -3.65 17.04 -15.98
CA GLY A 17 -4.82 17.16 -16.88
C GLY A 17 -5.11 15.92 -17.72
N GLN A 18 -4.87 14.73 -17.18
CA GLN A 18 -5.08 13.48 -17.90
C GLN A 18 -6.57 13.24 -18.15
N GLU A 19 -6.89 12.79 -19.37
CA GLU A 19 -8.21 12.27 -19.73
C GLU A 19 -8.08 10.83 -20.24
N ALA A 20 -9.13 10.04 -20.01
CA ALA A 20 -9.27 8.70 -20.56
C ALA A 20 -10.68 8.48 -21.11
N THR A 21 -10.80 7.45 -21.95
CA THR A 21 -12.06 6.88 -22.40
C THR A 21 -11.93 5.36 -22.37
N VAL A 22 -13.05 4.65 -22.18
CA VAL A 22 -13.10 3.19 -22.17
C VAL A 22 -13.62 2.70 -23.51
N ARG A 23 -12.82 1.87 -24.21
CA ARG A 23 -13.25 1.18 -25.42
C ARG A 23 -13.78 -0.22 -25.06
N THR A 24 -15.02 -0.49 -25.43
CA THR A 24 -15.69 -1.78 -25.24
C THR A 24 -16.13 -2.37 -26.58
N GLY A 25 -16.67 -3.60 -26.58
CA GLY A 25 -17.28 -4.19 -27.78
C GLY A 25 -18.51 -3.44 -28.30
N HIS A 26 -19.12 -2.58 -27.48
CA HIS A 26 -20.31 -1.79 -27.83
C HIS A 26 -19.98 -0.34 -28.25
N GLY A 27 -18.70 0.02 -28.30
CA GLY A 27 -18.24 1.37 -28.63
C GLY A 27 -17.31 1.97 -27.58
N THR A 28 -17.03 3.27 -27.75
CA THR A 28 -16.12 4.06 -26.91
C THR A 28 -16.94 5.02 -26.04
N THR A 29 -16.64 5.12 -24.75
CA THR A 29 -17.32 6.06 -23.85
C THR A 29 -16.91 7.51 -24.12
N ASP A 30 -17.59 8.47 -23.51
CA ASP A 30 -17.10 9.84 -23.44
C ASP A 30 -15.77 9.92 -22.68
N TRP A 31 -15.03 11.01 -22.94
CA TRP A 31 -13.83 11.33 -22.21
C TRP A 31 -14.15 11.72 -20.77
N PHE A 32 -13.32 11.28 -19.83
CA PHE A 32 -13.39 11.65 -18.43
C PHE A 32 -11.99 11.96 -17.89
N GLN A 33 -11.94 12.84 -16.89
CA GLN A 33 -10.70 13.26 -16.26
C GLN A 33 -10.17 12.21 -15.28
N ILE A 34 -8.87 11.94 -15.32
CA ILE A 34 -8.18 11.08 -14.36
C ILE A 34 -7.63 11.95 -13.23
N GLY A 35 -8.24 11.86 -12.06
CA GLY A 35 -7.84 12.66 -10.89
C GLY A 35 -6.76 12.03 -10.01
N LYS A 36 -6.66 10.69 -9.98
CA LYS A 36 -5.76 9.94 -9.09
C LYS A 36 -5.34 8.62 -9.74
N GLY A 37 -4.15 8.15 -9.35
CA GLY A 37 -3.63 6.84 -9.76
C GLY A 37 -2.46 6.93 -10.74
N VAL A 38 -1.96 5.76 -11.11
CA VAL A 38 -0.90 5.60 -12.11
C VAL A 38 -1.48 5.00 -13.39
N ARG A 39 -0.86 5.28 -14.54
CA ARG A 39 -1.31 4.73 -15.83
C ARG A 39 -1.09 3.22 -15.90
N GLN A 40 -2.16 2.43 -15.88
CA GLN A 40 -2.05 0.99 -16.09
C GLN A 40 -1.42 0.68 -17.47
N GLY A 41 -0.47 -0.25 -17.50
CA GLY A 41 0.29 -0.60 -18.70
C GLY A 41 1.47 0.32 -19.02
N CYS A 42 1.66 1.43 -18.29
CA CYS A 42 2.85 2.27 -18.44
C CYS A 42 4.06 1.65 -17.73
N ILE A 43 5.21 1.61 -18.42
CA ILE A 43 6.45 1.02 -17.90
C ILE A 43 6.99 1.74 -16.65
N LEU A 44 6.69 3.03 -16.49
CA LEU A 44 7.14 3.83 -15.34
C LEU A 44 6.20 3.72 -14.13
N SER A 45 4.95 3.32 -14.35
CA SER A 45 3.94 3.31 -13.30
C SER A 45 4.26 2.39 -12.12
N PRO A 46 4.83 1.19 -12.30
CA PRO A 46 5.30 0.37 -11.18
C PRO A 46 6.37 1.08 -10.33
N CYS A 47 7.35 1.74 -10.96
CA CYS A 47 8.39 2.48 -10.23
C CYS A 47 7.81 3.66 -9.44
N LEU A 48 6.89 4.41 -10.05
CA LEU A 48 6.22 5.54 -9.38
C LEU A 48 5.37 5.08 -8.20
N PHE A 49 4.66 3.96 -8.34
CA PHE A 49 3.92 3.37 -7.24
C PHE A 49 4.85 2.93 -6.11
N ASN A 50 5.96 2.27 -6.43
CA ASN A 50 6.97 1.86 -5.44
C ASN A 50 7.57 3.06 -4.69
N PHE A 51 7.81 4.20 -5.36
CA PHE A 51 8.25 5.40 -4.66
C PHE A 51 7.22 5.93 -3.66
N CYS A 52 5.93 5.88 -4.02
CA CYS A 52 4.85 6.28 -3.12
C CYS A 52 4.74 5.30 -1.94
N ALA A 53 4.79 3.99 -2.21
CA ALA A 53 4.77 2.97 -1.18
C ALA A 53 5.98 3.09 -0.23
N GLU A 54 7.18 3.35 -0.75
CA GLU A 54 8.38 3.58 0.05
C GLU A 54 8.24 4.83 0.92
N TYR A 55 7.69 5.91 0.38
CA TYR A 55 7.38 7.13 1.14
C TYR A 55 6.43 6.83 2.32
N ILE A 56 5.38 6.04 2.11
CA ILE A 56 4.46 5.59 3.17
C ILE A 56 5.22 4.82 4.24
N MET A 57 6.00 3.79 3.87
CA MET A 57 6.67 2.91 4.84
C MET A 57 7.69 3.66 5.71
N ARG A 58 8.43 4.60 5.11
CA ARG A 58 9.38 5.45 5.85
C ARG A 58 8.68 6.39 6.82
N ASN A 59 7.61 7.06 6.38
CA ASN A 59 6.88 7.97 7.25
C ASN A 59 6.10 7.23 8.34
N ALA A 60 5.71 5.98 8.08
CA ALA A 60 5.09 5.12 9.08
C ALA A 60 6.10 4.69 10.17
N GLY A 61 7.39 4.99 10.02
CA GLY A 61 8.42 4.71 11.02
C GLY A 61 8.71 3.23 11.18
N LEU A 62 8.56 2.44 10.10
CA LEU A 62 8.78 0.99 10.14
C LEU A 62 10.27 0.61 10.24
N GLU A 63 11.20 1.49 9.88
CA GLU A 63 12.64 1.17 10.02
C GLU A 63 13.14 1.44 11.46
N GLU A 64 12.53 2.40 12.15
CA GLU A 64 12.94 2.84 13.50
C GLU A 64 12.25 2.03 14.62
N THR A 65 11.16 1.34 14.31
CA THR A 65 10.40 0.55 15.28
C THR A 65 11.12 -0.74 15.68
N GLN A 66 11.00 -1.12 16.96
CA GLN A 66 11.44 -2.42 17.45
C GLN A 66 10.39 -3.53 17.21
N ALA A 67 9.15 -3.15 16.91
CA ALA A 67 8.11 -4.10 16.54
C ALA A 67 8.48 -4.85 15.25
N GLY A 68 8.23 -6.16 15.23
CA GLY A 68 8.66 -7.06 14.17
C GLY A 68 8.94 -8.45 14.70
N ILE A 69 9.47 -9.31 13.84
CA ILE A 69 9.94 -10.65 14.18
C ILE A 69 11.46 -10.69 13.97
N LYS A 70 12.20 -11.20 14.96
CA LYS A 70 13.65 -11.38 14.84
C LYS A 70 13.99 -12.66 14.09
N ILE A 71 14.57 -12.53 12.91
CA ILE A 71 15.05 -13.66 12.09
C ILE A 71 16.54 -13.48 11.83
N ALA A 72 17.35 -14.46 12.27
CA ALA A 72 18.82 -14.45 12.09
C ALA A 72 19.49 -13.13 12.52
N GLY A 73 19.02 -12.54 13.63
CA GLY A 73 19.55 -11.29 14.18
C GLY A 73 19.07 -10.01 13.49
N ARG A 74 18.16 -10.11 12.51
CA ARG A 74 17.50 -8.96 11.86
C ARG A 74 16.06 -8.85 12.31
N ASN A 75 15.58 -7.62 12.53
CA ASN A 75 14.17 -7.37 12.77
C ASN A 75 13.44 -7.23 11.43
N ILE A 76 12.38 -8.02 11.22
CA ILE A 76 11.57 -7.99 10.01
C ILE A 76 10.13 -7.71 10.41
N ASN A 77 9.56 -6.61 9.94
CA ASN A 77 8.20 -6.20 10.27
C ASN A 77 7.27 -6.06 9.07
N HIS A 78 7.80 -6.11 7.83
CA HIS A 78 6.97 -6.10 6.65
C HIS A 78 7.61 -6.81 5.45
N LEU A 79 6.76 -7.33 4.57
CA LEU A 79 7.08 -7.81 3.22
C LEU A 79 6.13 -7.11 2.24
N ARG A 80 6.61 -6.80 1.04
CA ARG A 80 5.83 -6.09 0.02
C ARG A 80 5.97 -6.75 -1.33
N TYR A 81 4.86 -6.89 -2.03
CA TYR A 81 4.82 -7.31 -3.41
C TYR A 81 3.73 -6.53 -4.14
N ALA A 82 4.12 -5.67 -5.08
CA ALA A 82 3.19 -4.74 -5.74
C ALA A 82 2.36 -3.95 -4.68
N ASP A 83 1.04 -4.05 -4.72
CA ASP A 83 0.10 -3.46 -3.78
C ASP A 83 -0.13 -4.29 -2.51
N ASP A 84 0.28 -5.56 -2.48
CA ASP A 84 0.17 -6.41 -1.30
C ASP A 84 1.28 -6.12 -0.30
N THR A 85 0.89 -5.92 0.96
CA THR A 85 1.81 -5.71 2.08
C THR A 85 1.44 -6.64 3.22
N THR A 86 2.41 -7.43 3.68
CA THR A 86 2.30 -8.25 4.88
C THR A 86 3.03 -7.55 6.01
N LEU A 87 2.35 -7.33 7.13
CA LEU A 87 2.95 -6.83 8.37
C LEU A 87 3.14 -7.98 9.37
N MET A 88 4.19 -7.91 10.17
CA MET A 88 4.55 -8.95 11.12
C MET A 88 5.03 -8.32 12.44
N ALA A 89 4.64 -8.93 13.56
CA ALA A 89 5.09 -8.55 14.89
C ALA A 89 4.98 -9.74 15.85
N GLU A 90 5.62 -9.65 17.01
CA GLU A 90 5.59 -10.69 18.05
C GLU A 90 4.35 -10.60 18.97
N SER A 91 3.65 -9.46 18.97
CA SER A 91 2.40 -9.26 19.71
C SER A 91 1.28 -8.67 18.87
N GLU A 92 0.06 -8.88 19.34
CA GLU A 92 -1.15 -8.34 18.72
C GLU A 92 -1.14 -6.80 18.75
N GLU A 93 -0.72 -6.22 19.87
CA GLU A 93 -0.65 -4.77 20.08
C GLU A 93 0.35 -4.10 19.14
N GLU A 94 1.51 -4.72 18.94
CA GLU A 94 2.52 -4.24 18.00
C GLU A 94 2.00 -4.31 16.57
N LEU A 95 1.37 -5.43 16.17
CA LEU A 95 0.82 -5.59 14.84
C LEU A 95 -0.27 -4.55 14.56
N LYS A 96 -1.16 -4.28 15.52
CA LYS A 96 -2.18 -3.20 15.43
C LYS A 96 -1.51 -1.84 15.26
N SER A 97 -0.46 -1.56 16.03
CA SER A 97 0.28 -0.30 15.93
C SER A 97 0.90 -0.10 14.54
N LEU A 98 1.53 -1.13 13.98
CA LEU A 98 2.12 -1.08 12.64
C LEU A 98 1.04 -0.86 11.56
N LEU A 99 -0.07 -1.59 11.64
CA LEU A 99 -1.18 -1.46 10.69
C LEU A 99 -1.77 -0.04 10.71
N MET A 100 -2.00 0.53 11.90
CA MET A 100 -2.54 1.88 12.04
C MET A 100 -1.60 2.94 11.47
N LYS A 101 -0.30 2.85 11.74
CA LYS A 101 0.70 3.78 11.17
C LYS A 101 0.71 3.73 9.64
N VAL A 102 0.73 2.52 9.07
CA VAL A 102 0.70 2.34 7.60
C VAL A 102 -0.61 2.86 7.02
N LYS A 103 -1.74 2.64 7.69
CA LYS A 103 -3.05 3.17 7.28
C LYS A 103 -3.04 4.70 7.21
N GLU A 104 -2.64 5.35 8.31
CA GLU A 104 -2.64 6.81 8.42
C GLU A 104 -1.75 7.46 7.35
N GLU A 105 -0.55 6.93 7.11
CA GLU A 105 0.34 7.44 6.06
C GLU A 105 -0.18 7.14 4.64
N SER A 106 -0.83 6.00 4.43
CA SER A 106 -1.44 5.64 3.14
C SER A 106 -2.58 6.61 2.77
N GLU A 107 -3.42 6.97 3.74
CA GLU A 107 -4.54 7.88 3.53
C GLU A 107 -4.09 9.28 3.10
N LYS A 108 -2.95 9.77 3.63
CA LYS A 108 -2.38 11.08 3.25
C LYS A 108 -2.03 11.19 1.78
N VAL A 109 -1.69 10.06 1.13
CA VAL A 109 -1.39 10.01 -0.30
C VAL A 109 -2.55 9.47 -1.14
N GLY A 110 -3.72 9.30 -0.51
CA GLY A 110 -4.96 8.88 -1.18
C GLY A 110 -5.07 7.39 -1.45
N LEU A 111 -4.25 6.56 -0.80
CA LEU A 111 -4.41 5.10 -0.78
C LEU A 111 -5.27 4.69 0.42
N LYS A 112 -6.03 3.61 0.27
CA LYS A 112 -6.88 3.06 1.32
C LYS A 112 -6.62 1.57 1.45
N LEU A 113 -6.52 1.10 2.68
CA LEU A 113 -6.49 -0.33 2.97
C LEU A 113 -7.82 -0.96 2.59
N ASN A 114 -7.76 -2.13 1.95
CA ASN A 114 -8.95 -2.91 1.67
C ASN A 114 -9.19 -3.90 2.83
N ILE A 115 -9.98 -3.47 3.81
CA ILE A 115 -10.23 -4.22 5.06
C ILE A 115 -10.81 -5.61 4.76
N GLN A 116 -11.70 -5.71 3.79
CA GLN A 116 -12.32 -6.97 3.37
C GLN A 116 -11.30 -7.99 2.82
N LYS A 117 -10.23 -7.49 2.19
CA LYS A 117 -9.12 -8.32 1.69
C LYS A 117 -8.03 -8.54 2.73
N THR A 118 -7.91 -7.68 3.74
CA THR A 118 -6.93 -7.85 4.82
C THR A 118 -7.29 -9.06 5.67
N LYS A 119 -6.30 -9.92 5.94
CA LYS A 119 -6.42 -11.10 6.80
C LYS A 119 -5.40 -11.04 7.93
N ILE A 120 -5.71 -11.68 9.05
CA ILE A 120 -4.80 -11.87 10.18
C ILE A 120 -4.52 -13.35 10.36
N MET A 121 -3.25 -13.67 10.60
CA MET A 121 -2.79 -15.01 10.93
C MET A 121 -1.89 -14.91 12.15
N ALA A 122 -2.05 -15.82 13.11
CA ALA A 122 -1.19 -15.91 14.28
C ALA A 122 -1.03 -17.36 14.73
N SER A 123 0.11 -17.64 15.38
CA SER A 123 0.37 -18.93 16.00
C SER A 123 -0.32 -19.11 17.36
N GLY A 124 -0.74 -18.01 18.00
CA GLY A 124 -1.41 -18.01 19.30
C GLY A 124 -2.91 -17.73 19.18
N PRO A 125 -3.64 -17.71 20.31
CA PRO A 125 -5.03 -17.26 20.31
C PRO A 125 -5.12 -15.81 19.81
N ILE A 126 -6.05 -15.57 18.89
CA ILE A 126 -6.29 -14.26 18.29
C ILE A 126 -7.59 -13.71 18.86
N THR A 127 -7.57 -12.48 19.33
CA THR A 127 -8.83 -11.78 19.65
C THR A 127 -9.47 -11.25 18.37
N SER A 128 -10.79 -11.08 18.35
CA SER A 128 -11.45 -10.49 17.19
C SER A 128 -10.91 -9.07 16.94
N TRP A 129 -10.45 -8.82 15.71
CA TRP A 129 -10.02 -7.47 15.31
C TRP A 129 -11.14 -6.77 14.56
N GLU A 130 -11.37 -5.51 14.93
CA GLU A 130 -12.24 -4.61 14.20
C GLU A 130 -11.43 -3.40 13.72
N MET A 131 -11.65 -3.02 12.47
CA MET A 131 -11.06 -1.83 11.87
C MET A 131 -12.13 -1.12 11.05
N ASP A 132 -12.35 0.17 11.31
CA ASP A 132 -13.42 0.98 10.71
C ASP A 132 -14.83 0.37 10.82
N GLY A 133 -15.09 -0.37 11.90
CA GLY A 133 -16.37 -1.04 12.12
C GLY A 133 -16.55 -2.33 11.31
N GLU A 134 -15.53 -2.78 10.58
CA GLU A 134 -15.50 -4.08 9.90
C GLU A 134 -14.59 -5.04 10.65
N THR A 135 -15.05 -6.29 10.85
CA THR A 135 -14.23 -7.35 11.43
C THR A 135 -13.19 -7.82 10.42
N VAL A 136 -11.92 -7.87 10.81
CA VAL A 136 -10.84 -8.40 9.99
C VAL A 136 -10.86 -9.93 10.07
N GLU A 137 -10.89 -10.59 8.92
CA GLU A 137 -10.96 -12.05 8.88
C GLU A 137 -9.67 -12.68 9.41
N THR A 138 -9.83 -13.65 10.30
CA THR A 138 -8.73 -14.46 10.85
C THR A 138 -8.63 -15.77 10.08
N VAL A 139 -7.43 -16.11 9.62
CA VAL A 139 -7.17 -17.29 8.78
C VAL A 139 -6.06 -18.16 9.37
N SER A 140 -6.12 -19.46 9.09
CA SER A 140 -5.05 -20.41 9.45
C SER A 140 -4.02 -20.61 8.35
N ASP A 141 -4.36 -20.22 7.11
CA ASP A 141 -3.52 -20.29 5.92
C ASP A 141 -3.84 -19.09 5.03
N PHE A 142 -2.85 -18.58 4.31
CA PHE A 142 -3.02 -17.45 3.41
C PHE A 142 -2.28 -17.71 2.10
N ILE A 143 -3.02 -17.58 1.00
CA ILE A 143 -2.50 -17.73 -0.36
C ILE A 143 -2.59 -16.35 -1.02
N PHE A 144 -1.44 -15.87 -1.52
CA PHE A 144 -1.32 -14.64 -2.30
C PHE A 144 -1.88 -14.82 -3.72
#